data_AF-A0A662SFS2-F1
#
_entry.id   AF-A0A662SFS2-F1
#
_cell.length_a   1.000
_cell.length_b   1.000
_cell.length_c   1.000
_cell.angle_alpha   90.00
_cell.angle_beta   90.00
_cell.angle_gamma   90.00
#
_symmetry.space_group_name_H-M   'P 1'
#
loop_
_entity.id
_entity.type
_entity.pdbx_description
1 polymer ?
#
loop_
_entity_poly.entity_id
_entity_poly.type
_entity_poly.pdbx_seq_one_letter_code
_entity_poly.pdbx_strand_id
1 'polypeptide(L)'
;MIAACGTDCRMCIMKAREICEGCRPGNSEWAQNRLKMLEKRGRICPVLECAVRRGVARCDRDCESYPCRIHREIFPYSQEYVDLMREDETH
;
A
#
# COMPACT_ATOMS: atom_id res chain seq x y z
N MET A 1 -10.82 1.68 6.38
CA MET A 1 -11.01 0.64 5.34
C MET A 1 -9.72 -0.14 5.23
N ILE A 2 -9.76 -1.48 5.33
CA ILE A 2 -8.55 -2.31 5.32
C ILE A 2 -8.05 -2.45 3.87
N ALA A 3 -6.81 -2.03 3.63
CA ALA A 3 -6.16 -2.08 2.32
C ALA A 3 -5.45 -3.41 2.08
N ALA A 4 -4.94 -3.60 0.85
CA ALA A 4 -4.17 -4.78 0.48
C ALA A 4 -2.93 -5.02 1.38
N CYS A 5 -2.32 -3.97 1.91
CA CYS A 5 -1.17 -4.05 2.82
C CYS A 5 -1.51 -4.50 4.26
N GLY A 6 -2.80 -4.66 4.59
CA GLY A 6 -3.26 -5.00 5.95
C GLY A 6 -3.54 -3.79 6.84
N THR A 7 -3.10 -2.59 6.46
CA THR A 7 -3.32 -1.35 7.22
C THR A 7 -4.62 -0.65 6.82
N ASP A 8 -5.23 0.11 7.74
CA ASP A 8 -6.31 1.03 7.36
C ASP A 8 -5.76 2.10 6.41
N CYS A 9 -6.38 2.25 5.24
CA CYS A 9 -5.93 3.20 4.23
C CYS A 9 -5.90 4.65 4.73
N ARG A 10 -6.69 5.01 5.75
CA ARG A 10 -6.64 6.34 6.37
C ARG A 10 -5.30 6.64 7.04
N MET A 11 -4.54 5.61 7.43
CA MET A 11 -3.22 5.74 8.04
C MET A 11 -2.08 5.66 7.02
N CYS A 12 -2.39 5.59 5.73
CA CYS A 12 -1.37 5.52 4.68
C CYS A 12 -0.81 6.91 4.37
N ILE A 13 0.53 7.03 4.35
CA ILE A 13 1.22 8.29 4.01
C ILE A 13 0.79 8.88 2.66
N MET A 14 0.58 8.03 1.65
CA MET A 14 0.16 8.49 0.32
C MET A 14 -1.26 9.06 0.37
N LYS A 15 -2.10 8.60 1.30
CA LYS A 15 -3.43 9.15 1.49
C LYS A 15 -3.42 10.43 2.32
N ALA A 16 -2.60 10.47 3.38
CA ALA A 16 -2.39 11.67 4.18
C ALA A 16 -1.91 12.85 3.31
N ARG A 17 -1.00 12.59 2.37
CA ARG A 17 -0.45 13.58 1.43
C ARG A 17 -1.31 13.82 0.18
N GLU A 18 -2.56 13.36 0.16
CA GLU A 18 -3.51 13.50 -0.97
C GLU A 18 -3.04 12.94 -2.32
N ILE A 19 -1.97 12.15 -2.34
CA ILE A 19 -1.45 11.45 -3.53
C ILE A 19 -2.41 10.31 -3.93
N CYS A 20 -3.06 9.71 -2.94
CA CYS A 20 -3.96 8.57 -3.11
C CYS A 20 -5.29 8.74 -2.34
N GLU A 21 -6.42 8.56 -3.02
CA GLU A 21 -7.77 8.69 -2.47
C GLU A 21 -8.22 7.44 -1.68
N GLY A 22 -7.47 6.34 -1.74
CA GLY A 22 -7.85 5.11 -1.05
C GLY A 22 -7.20 3.85 -1.60
N CYS A 23 -7.37 2.75 -0.88
CA CYS A 23 -7.02 1.40 -1.32
C CYS A 23 -8.07 0.41 -0.84
N ARG A 24 -8.23 -0.67 -1.59
CA ARG A 24 -9.12 -1.82 -1.31
C ARG A 24 -8.31 -3.12 -1.35
N PRO A 25 -8.92 -4.29 -1.09
CA PRO A 25 -8.25 -5.58 -1.25
C PRO A 25 -7.66 -5.75 -2.65
N GLY A 26 -6.46 -6.35 -2.75
CA GLY A 26 -5.68 -6.40 -3.99
C GLY A 26 -6.31 -7.23 -5.10
N ASN A 27 -7.16 -8.20 -4.76
CA ASN A 27 -7.91 -9.01 -5.72
C ASN A 27 -9.20 -8.35 -6.25
N SER A 28 -9.49 -7.10 -5.86
CA SER A 28 -10.68 -6.39 -6.32
C SER A 28 -10.43 -5.67 -7.65
N GLU A 29 -11.48 -5.54 -8.47
CA GLU A 29 -11.43 -4.72 -9.70
C GLU A 29 -11.04 -3.26 -9.37
N TRP A 30 -11.50 -2.76 -8.23
CA TRP A 30 -11.16 -1.43 -7.75
C TRP A 30 -9.64 -1.26 -7.58
N ALA A 31 -8.95 -2.26 -7.00
CA ALA A 31 -7.50 -2.23 -6.83
C ALA A 31 -6.76 -2.18 -8.18
N GLN A 32 -7.24 -2.94 -9.17
CA GLN A 32 -6.69 -2.92 -10.53
C GLN A 32 -6.85 -1.54 -11.19
N ASN A 33 -8.04 -0.96 -11.11
CA ASN A 33 -8.31 0.37 -11.66
C ASN A 33 -7.53 1.45 -10.92
N ARG A 34 -7.32 1.29 -9.60
CA ARG A 34 -6.50 2.22 -8.81
C ARG A 34 -5.04 2.20 -9.23
N LEU A 35 -4.48 1.02 -9.50
CA LEU A 35 -3.12 0.86 -9.97
C LEU A 35 -2.89 1.65 -11.27
N LYS A 36 -3.78 1.44 -12.26
CA LYS A 36 -3.74 2.16 -13.55
C LYS A 36 -3.82 3.68 -13.37
N MET A 37 -4.62 4.15 -12.42
CA MET A 37 -4.73 5.58 -12.11
C MET A 37 -3.44 6.13 -11.48
N LEU A 38 -2.80 5.37 -10.58
CA LEU A 38 -1.51 5.76 -9.98
C LEU A 38 -0.43 5.83 -11.07
N GLU A 39 -0.36 4.82 -11.93
CA GLU A 39 0.59 4.75 -13.06
C GLU A 39 0.44 5.96 -13.99
N LYS A 40 -0.79 6.35 -14.35
CA LYS A 40 -1.07 7.55 -15.15
C LYS A 40 -0.59 8.85 -14.49
N ARG A 41 -0.52 8.89 -13.16
CA ARG A 41 0.01 10.03 -12.39
C ARG A 41 1.53 9.91 -12.12
N GLY A 42 2.21 8.93 -12.71
CA GLY A 42 3.64 8.69 -12.48
C GLY A 42 3.96 8.19 -11.07
N ARG A 43 2.99 7.55 -10.41
CA ARG A 43 3.11 7.02 -9.04
C ARG A 43 2.85 5.53 -9.02
N ILE A 44 3.34 4.84 -7.99
CA ILE A 44 3.04 3.43 -7.77
C ILE A 44 2.94 3.13 -6.28
N CYS A 45 2.08 2.18 -5.92
CA CYS A 45 2.08 1.57 -4.59
C CYS A 45 2.62 0.14 -4.74
N PRO A 46 3.86 -0.15 -4.30
CA PRO A 46 4.51 -1.43 -4.57
C PRO A 46 3.80 -2.61 -3.89
N VAL A 47 3.17 -2.37 -2.73
CA VAL A 47 2.36 -3.41 -2.06
C VAL A 47 1.07 -3.70 -2.84
N LEU A 48 0.37 -2.65 -3.30
CA LEU A 48 -0.86 -2.82 -4.08
C LEU A 48 -0.59 -3.50 -5.42
N GLU A 49 0.47 -3.09 -6.12
CA GLU A 49 0.90 -3.73 -7.37
C GLU A 49 1.15 -5.23 -7.17
N CYS A 50 1.95 -5.57 -6.15
CA CYS A 50 2.27 -6.95 -5.85
C CYS A 50 1.02 -7.76 -5.48
N ALA A 51 0.13 -7.20 -4.66
CA ALA A 51 -1.12 -7.85 -4.25
C ALA A 51 -2.05 -8.08 -5.45
N VAL A 52 -2.21 -7.09 -6.33
CA VAL A 52 -2.98 -7.21 -7.59
C VAL A 52 -2.40 -8.31 -8.47
N ARG A 53 -1.08 -8.28 -8.71
CA ARG A 53 -0.40 -9.25 -9.57
C ARG A 53 -0.49 -10.68 -9.05
N ARG A 54 -0.47 -10.85 -7.72
CA ARG A 54 -0.58 -12.16 -7.06
C ARG A 54 -2.03 -12.58 -6.78
N GLY A 55 -3.02 -11.74 -7.07
CA GLY A 55 -4.42 -12.03 -6.76
C GLY A 55 -4.72 -12.12 -5.26
N VAL A 56 -3.93 -11.45 -4.42
CA VAL A 56 -4.04 -11.49 -2.95
C VAL A 56 -4.98 -10.37 -2.48
N ALA A 57 -5.97 -10.70 -1.64
CA ALA A 57 -6.85 -9.69 -1.04
C ALA A 57 -6.10 -8.88 0.02
N ARG A 58 -5.50 -9.55 1.00
CA ARG A 58 -4.74 -8.95 2.11
C ARG A 58 -3.40 -9.65 2.29
N CYS A 59 -2.31 -8.90 2.26
CA CYS A 59 -0.97 -9.45 2.41
C CYS A 59 -0.76 -10.09 3.78
N ASP A 60 -1.21 -9.44 4.85
CA ASP A 60 -1.03 -9.92 6.23
C ASP A 60 -1.83 -11.18 6.59
N ARG A 61 -2.79 -11.55 5.73
CA ARG A 61 -3.68 -12.69 5.93
C ARG A 61 -3.50 -13.79 4.89
N ASP A 62 -3.42 -13.41 3.62
CA ASP A 62 -3.57 -14.34 2.49
C ASP A 62 -2.24 -14.57 1.72
N CYS A 63 -1.17 -13.86 2.06
CA CYS A 63 0.14 -14.03 1.43
C CYS A 63 1.07 -14.85 2.33
N GLU A 64 1.38 -16.08 1.93
CA GLU A 64 2.29 -16.99 2.66
C GLU A 64 3.70 -16.42 2.87
N SER A 65 4.14 -15.51 1.99
CA SER A 65 5.46 -14.90 2.07
C SER A 65 5.50 -13.67 2.99
N TYR A 66 4.40 -13.35 3.67
CA TYR A 66 4.29 -12.15 4.49
C TYR A 66 5.01 -12.32 5.84
N PRO A 67 5.72 -11.29 6.34
CA PRO A 67 6.11 -10.06 5.64
C PRO A 67 7.22 -10.35 4.63
N CYS A 68 6.97 -10.02 3.36
CA CYS A 68 7.91 -10.25 2.27
C CYS A 68 8.90 -9.08 2.13
N ARG A 69 9.83 -9.19 1.17
CA ARG A 69 10.84 -8.16 0.90
C ARG A 69 10.27 -6.75 0.75
N ILE A 70 9.15 -6.59 0.02
CA ILE A 70 8.47 -5.29 -0.15
C ILE A 70 8.08 -4.70 1.22
N HIS A 71 7.64 -5.53 2.16
CA HIS A 71 7.23 -5.07 3.48
C HIS A 71 8.40 -4.61 4.33
N ARG A 72 9.49 -5.37 4.29
CA ARG A 72 10.69 -5.12 5.11
C ARG A 72 11.55 -3.99 4.58
N GLU A 73 11.64 -3.86 3.25
CA GLU A 73 12.59 -2.93 2.61
C GLU A 73 11.92 -1.69 2.01
N ILE A 74 10.59 -1.66 1.84
CA ILE A 74 9.92 -0.54 1.15
C ILE A 74 8.77 0.04 1.96
N PHE A 75 7.78 -0.77 2.35
CA PHE A 75 6.57 -0.29 3.03
C PHE A 75 5.83 -1.45 3.72
N PRO A 76 5.37 -1.36 4.98
CA PRO A 76 5.49 -0.21 5.88
C PRO A 76 6.58 -0.38 6.95
N TYR A 77 7.46 -1.39 6.84
CA TYR A 77 8.43 -1.71 7.90
C TYR A 77 9.87 -1.31 7.59
N SER A 78 10.12 -0.68 6.44
CA SER A 78 11.45 -0.12 6.18
C SER A 78 11.73 1.04 7.11
N GLN A 79 13.00 1.22 7.47
CA GLN A 79 13.41 2.31 8.35
C GLN A 79 13.07 3.66 7.72
N GLU A 80 13.28 3.81 6.42
CA GLU A 80 12.96 5.01 5.66
C GLU A 80 11.47 5.35 5.72
N TYR A 81 10.59 4.34 5.66
CA TYR A 81 9.16 4.56 5.80
C TYR A 81 8.78 4.97 7.23
N VAL A 82 9.36 4.32 8.24
CA VAL A 82 9.12 4.65 9.64
C VAL A 82 9.58 6.07 9.96
N ASP A 83 10.75 6.47 9.47
CA ASP A 83 11.28 7.83 9.64
C ASP A 83 10.36 8.86 8.96
N LEU A 84 9.92 8.58 7.72
CA LEU A 84 8.96 9.42 7.01
C LEU A 84 7.65 9.63 7.79
N MET A 85 7.12 8.57 8.40
CA MET A 85 5.89 8.67 9.20
C MET A 85 6.10 9.50 10.46
N ARG A 86 7.25 9.40 11.12
CA ARG A 86 7.58 10.19 12.32
C ARG A 86 7.75 11.68 12.01
N GLU A 87 8.28 12.01 10.83
CA GLU A 87 8.38 13.40 10.38
C GLU A 87 7.01 14.01 10.08
N ASP A 88 6.10 13.24 9.47
CA ASP A 88 4.74 13.67 9.15
C ASP A 88 3.81 13.82 10.39
N GLU A 89 4.19 13.33 11.57
CA GLU A 89 3.44 13.52 12.84
C GLU A 89 3.41 14.99 13.34
N THR A 90 4.06 15.92 12.62
CA THR A 90 4.11 17.35 12.96
C THR A 90 2.97 18.21 12.37
N HIS A 91 1.93 17.60 11.78
CA HIS A 91 0.75 18.32 11.23
C HIS A 91 -0.57 17.90 11.89
#